data_AF-A0A2D0JKV1-F1
#
_entry.id   AF-A0A2D0JKV1-F1
#
_cell.length_a   1.000
_cell.length_b   1.000
_cell.length_c   1.000
_cell.angle_alpha   90.00
_cell.angle_beta   90.00
_cell.angle_gamma   90.00
#
_symmetry.space_group_name_H-M   'P 1'
#
loop_
_entity.id
_entity.type
_entity.pdbx_description
1 polymer ?
#
loop_
_entity_poly.entity_id
_entity_poly.type
_entity_poly.pdbx_seq_one_letter_code
_entity_poly.pdbx_strand_id
1 'polypeptide(L)'
;MTKQQSISIWRYLLSRDAIMTILIPIMLYNIAFRFGGVGIALLLTGLYSLVLKFISKTKGSLIVVALILVSGMSHYLYIHGHKLFTIKQEDVFLSVSGAISTIIVFCFYSLLGRPVVQTLAEQAMPRLKTIAVYGTPLYARVWQEVSMAWILVFLLKAIGLYALSDKGGLPINSLIFLCSSPLTLLMILFSFYWPRYRWKSKRSTDPT
;
A
#
# COMPACT_ATOMS: atom_id res chain seq x y z
N MET A 1 28.27 -12.45 22.34
CA MET A 1 26.84 -12.39 22.72
C MET A 1 26.28 -11.01 22.35
N THR A 2 25.63 -10.87 21.21
CA THR A 2 25.11 -9.58 20.72
C THR A 2 23.66 -9.43 21.12
N LYS A 3 23.40 -8.49 22.05
CA LYS A 3 22.09 -8.21 22.66
C LYS A 3 21.08 -7.82 21.57
N GLN A 4 20.13 -8.71 21.32
CA GLN A 4 19.12 -8.62 20.28
C GLN A 4 18.06 -7.57 20.66
N GLN A 5 18.24 -6.32 20.22
CA GLN A 5 17.22 -5.28 20.41
C GLN A 5 16.01 -5.58 19.50
N SER A 6 14.84 -5.72 20.11
CA SER A 6 13.54 -5.69 19.43
C SER A 6 13.35 -4.30 18.80
N ILE A 7 13.23 -4.24 17.49
CA ILE A 7 12.87 -3.00 16.80
C ILE A 7 11.39 -2.74 17.17
N SER A 8 11.13 -1.79 18.08
CA SER A 8 9.78 -1.36 18.38
C SER A 8 9.24 -0.55 17.19
N ILE A 9 7.95 -0.68 16.90
CA ILE A 9 7.24 0.02 15.82
C ILE A 9 7.50 1.54 15.88
N TRP A 10 7.65 2.09 17.09
CA TRP A 10 8.02 3.47 17.35
C TRP A 10 9.39 3.86 16.79
N ARG A 11 10.41 2.99 16.91
CA ARG A 11 11.76 3.26 16.39
C ARG A 11 11.80 3.21 14.86
N TYR A 12 10.89 2.45 14.25
CA TYR A 12 10.71 2.45 12.79
C TYR A 12 9.98 3.72 12.31
N LEU A 13 8.89 4.11 12.96
CA LEU A 13 8.16 5.35 12.63
C LEU A 13 9.00 6.62 12.83
N LEU A 14 9.87 6.65 13.84
CA LEU A 14 10.84 7.74 14.06
C LEU A 14 12.14 7.60 13.27
N SER A 15 12.29 6.57 12.42
CA SER A 15 13.47 6.46 11.58
C SER A 15 13.46 7.57 10.53
N ARG A 16 14.65 8.09 10.18
CA ARG A 16 14.80 9.16 9.17
C ARG A 16 14.14 8.78 7.85
N ASP A 17 14.22 7.52 7.45
CA ASP A 17 13.58 7.00 6.25
C ASP A 17 12.05 7.05 6.36
N ALA A 18 11.46 6.59 7.46
CA ALA A 18 10.00 6.65 7.64
C ALA A 18 9.48 8.09 7.74
N ILE A 19 10.21 8.98 8.40
CA ILE A 19 9.85 10.41 8.46
C ILE A 19 9.85 11.01 7.06
N MET A 20 10.91 10.80 6.27
CA MET A 20 11.02 11.36 4.92
C MET A 20 10.04 10.75 3.92
N THR A 21 9.70 9.47 4.06
CA THR A 21 8.92 8.75 3.03
C THR A 21 7.44 8.60 3.37
N ILE A 22 7.05 8.79 4.63
CA ILE A 22 5.67 8.61 5.10
C ILE A 22 5.18 9.88 5.80
N LEU A 23 5.89 10.35 6.83
CA LEU A 23 5.40 11.42 7.70
C LEU A 23 5.36 12.79 6.99
N ILE A 24 6.47 13.18 6.35
CA ILE A 24 6.57 14.46 5.65
C ILE A 24 5.59 14.55 4.47
N PRO A 25 5.45 13.53 3.60
CA PRO A 25 4.46 13.55 2.53
C PRO A 25 3.02 13.70 3.04
N ILE A 26 2.64 13.02 4.12
CA ILE A 26 1.30 13.12 4.72
C ILE A 26 1.05 14.52 5.28
N MET A 27 2.03 15.08 6.01
CA MET A 27 1.91 16.45 6.53
C MET A 27 1.85 17.49 5.40
N LEU A 28 2.74 17.36 4.41
CA LEU A 28 2.79 18.24 3.25
C LEU A 28 1.47 18.21 2.47
N TYR A 29 0.91 17.01 2.25
CA TYR A 29 -0.39 16.85 1.61
C TYR A 29 -1.51 17.56 2.39
N ASN A 30 -1.61 17.32 3.71
CA ASN A 30 -2.67 17.93 4.53
C ASN A 30 -2.57 19.46 4.61
N ILE A 31 -1.35 20.00 4.76
CA ILE A 31 -1.12 21.44 4.78
C ILE A 31 -1.49 22.03 3.42
N ALA A 32 -0.96 21.47 2.33
CA ALA A 32 -1.23 21.98 0.99
C ALA A 32 -2.70 21.83 0.59
N PHE A 33 -3.37 20.77 1.04
CA PHE A 33 -4.81 20.60 0.84
C PHE A 33 -5.61 21.71 1.53
N ARG A 34 -5.21 22.10 2.74
CA ARG A 34 -5.89 23.16 3.51
C ARG A 34 -5.77 24.54 2.87
N PHE A 35 -4.66 24.84 2.19
CA PHE A 35 -4.38 26.17 1.63
C PHE A 35 -4.61 26.29 0.12
N GLY A 36 -4.57 25.18 -0.63
CA GLY A 36 -4.61 25.20 -2.09
C GLY A 36 -5.50 24.14 -2.73
N GLY A 37 -6.26 23.39 -1.92
CA GLY A 37 -7.09 22.29 -2.40
C GLY A 37 -6.27 21.11 -2.93
N VAL A 38 -6.98 20.13 -3.52
CA VAL A 38 -6.42 18.82 -3.91
C VAL A 38 -5.31 18.94 -4.95
N GLY A 39 -5.48 19.79 -5.96
CA GLY A 39 -4.52 19.93 -7.06
C GLY A 39 -3.15 20.41 -6.58
N ILE A 40 -3.13 21.43 -5.72
CA ILE A 40 -1.88 21.96 -5.14
C ILE A 40 -1.27 20.97 -4.15
N ALA A 41 -2.10 20.26 -3.37
CA ALA A 41 -1.65 19.19 -2.47
C ALA A 41 -0.91 18.09 -3.23
N LEU A 42 -1.49 17.62 -4.32
CA LEU A 42 -0.87 16.63 -5.19
C LEU A 42 0.45 17.10 -5.80
N LEU A 43 0.45 18.30 -6.39
CA LEU A 43 1.62 18.85 -7.06
C LEU A 43 2.79 18.94 -6.08
N LEU A 44 2.58 19.52 -4.90
CA LEU A 44 3.61 19.66 -3.87
C LEU A 44 4.09 18.31 -3.35
N THR A 45 3.18 17.37 -3.08
CA THR A 45 3.53 16.04 -2.57
C THR A 45 4.29 15.23 -3.63
N GLY A 46 3.92 15.37 -4.91
CA GLY A 46 4.63 14.77 -6.03
C GLY A 46 6.02 15.36 -6.25
N LEU A 47 6.14 16.68 -6.24
CA LEU A 47 7.41 17.38 -6.40
C LEU A 47 8.39 17.01 -5.27
N TYR A 48 7.92 17.05 -4.03
CA TYR A 48 8.71 16.66 -2.86
C TYR A 48 9.25 15.24 -3.01
N SER A 49 8.41 14.34 -3.49
CA SER A 49 8.78 12.94 -3.65
C SER A 49 9.71 12.67 -4.83
N LEU A 50 9.57 13.45 -5.90
CA LEU A 50 10.51 13.46 -7.01
C LEU A 50 11.89 13.90 -6.52
N VAL A 51 11.97 14.99 -5.74
CA VAL A 51 13.20 15.48 -5.12
C VAL A 51 13.78 14.43 -4.16
N LEU A 52 12.94 13.81 -3.34
CA LEU A 52 13.36 12.77 -2.41
C LEU A 52 13.93 11.53 -3.12
N LYS A 53 13.42 11.17 -4.31
CA LYS A 53 13.98 10.11 -5.14
C LYS A 53 15.44 10.37 -5.50
N PHE A 54 15.75 11.60 -5.91
CA PHE A 54 17.10 12.00 -6.32
C PHE A 54 18.06 12.02 -5.12
N ILE A 55 17.57 12.40 -3.94
CA ILE A 55 18.40 12.51 -2.73
C ILE A 55 18.61 11.15 -2.05
N SER A 56 17.57 10.31 -1.98
CA SER A 56 17.53 9.21 -1.02
C SER A 56 18.01 7.86 -1.56
N LYS A 57 18.03 7.61 -2.88
CA LYS A 57 18.30 6.28 -3.51
C LYS A 57 17.49 5.09 -2.92
N THR A 58 16.54 5.32 -2.02
CA THR A 58 15.81 4.29 -1.29
C THR A 58 14.71 3.70 -2.19
N LYS A 59 14.86 2.45 -2.59
CA LYS A 59 14.10 1.83 -3.69
C LYS A 59 12.59 1.62 -3.43
N GLY A 60 12.07 1.85 -2.22
CA GLY A 60 10.66 1.65 -1.86
C GLY A 60 9.84 2.92 -1.59
N SER A 61 10.45 4.12 -1.49
CA SER A 61 9.71 5.35 -1.16
C SER A 61 8.71 5.77 -2.26
N LEU A 62 9.02 5.42 -3.51
CA LEU A 62 8.24 5.81 -4.68
C LEU A 62 6.85 5.19 -4.73
N ILE A 63 6.64 4.05 -4.07
CA ILE A 63 5.38 3.32 -4.15
C ILE A 63 4.30 4.02 -3.34
N VAL A 64 4.63 4.39 -2.10
CA VAL A 64 3.72 5.14 -1.21
C VAL A 64 3.35 6.48 -1.86
N VAL A 65 4.35 7.13 -2.45
CA VAL A 65 4.18 8.39 -3.20
C VAL A 65 3.28 8.21 -4.41
N ALA A 66 3.51 7.19 -5.23
CA ALA A 66 2.70 6.92 -6.41
C ALA A 66 1.24 6.67 -6.02
N LEU A 67 0.99 5.92 -4.94
CA LEU A 67 -0.36 5.69 -4.42
C LEU A 67 -1.03 6.99 -3.95
N ILE A 68 -0.31 7.84 -3.21
CA ILE A 68 -0.83 9.15 -2.76
C ILE A 68 -1.16 10.04 -3.97
N LEU A 69 -0.25 10.08 -4.96
CA LEU A 69 -0.44 10.88 -6.17
C LEU A 69 -1.64 10.42 -6.99
N VAL A 70 -1.77 9.12 -7.25
CA VAL A 70 -2.90 8.59 -8.03
C VAL A 70 -4.21 8.77 -7.26
N SER A 71 -4.21 8.56 -5.94
CA SER A 71 -5.38 8.77 -5.09
C SER A 71 -5.85 10.22 -5.13
N GLY A 72 -4.96 11.19 -4.91
CA GLY A 72 -5.37 12.58 -4.96
C GLY A 72 -5.72 13.02 -6.38
N MET A 73 -5.05 12.52 -7.43
CA MET A 73 -5.38 12.86 -8.83
C MET A 73 -6.79 12.41 -9.17
N SER A 74 -7.18 11.23 -8.69
CA SER A 74 -8.55 10.74 -8.81
C SER A 74 -9.53 11.69 -8.11
N HIS A 75 -9.22 12.15 -6.90
CA HIS A 75 -10.05 13.11 -6.16
C HIS A 75 -10.15 14.47 -6.86
N TYR A 76 -9.05 14.98 -7.42
CA TYR A 76 -9.04 16.22 -8.19
C TYR A 76 -9.95 16.13 -9.41
N LEU A 77 -9.86 15.01 -10.16
CA LEU A 77 -10.72 14.74 -11.31
C LEU A 77 -12.20 14.70 -10.92
N TYR A 78 -12.53 14.07 -9.78
CA TYR A 78 -13.90 14.02 -9.27
C TYR A 78 -14.49 15.42 -9.00
N ILE A 79 -13.72 16.28 -8.33
CA ILE A 79 -14.15 17.66 -8.03
C ILE A 79 -14.37 18.47 -9.32
N HIS A 80 -13.59 18.20 -10.38
CA HIS A 80 -13.73 18.84 -11.69
C HIS A 80 -14.80 18.18 -12.58
N GLY A 81 -15.65 17.32 -12.00
CA GLY A 81 -16.80 16.73 -12.68
C GLY A 81 -16.52 15.43 -13.43
N HIS A 82 -15.28 14.93 -13.42
CA HIS A 82 -14.95 13.64 -14.02
C HIS A 82 -15.31 12.50 -13.07
N LYS A 83 -16.48 11.91 -13.29
CA LYS A 83 -17.00 10.77 -12.53
C LYS A 83 -16.67 9.46 -13.25
N LEU A 84 -15.63 8.77 -12.80
CA LEU A 84 -15.35 7.39 -13.23
C LEU A 84 -16.55 6.49 -12.89
N PHE A 85 -16.96 5.68 -13.86
CA PHE A 85 -18.05 4.70 -13.74
C PHE A 85 -19.40 5.29 -13.30
N THR A 86 -19.65 6.59 -13.53
CA THR A 86 -20.91 7.27 -13.18
C THR A 86 -21.21 7.26 -11.67
N ILE A 87 -20.20 7.04 -10.82
CA ILE A 87 -20.36 7.03 -9.36
C ILE A 87 -20.71 8.46 -8.89
N LYS A 88 -21.85 8.61 -8.22
CA LYS A 88 -22.38 9.91 -7.75
C LYS A 88 -21.98 10.28 -6.33
N GLN A 89 -21.58 9.28 -5.53
CA GLN A 89 -21.19 9.48 -4.13
C GLN A 89 -19.67 9.60 -4.04
N GLU A 90 -19.19 10.68 -3.42
CA GLU A 90 -17.76 10.99 -3.32
C GLU A 90 -16.99 9.91 -2.57
N ASP A 91 -17.53 9.43 -1.44
CA ASP A 91 -16.89 8.39 -0.63
C ASP A 91 -16.73 7.06 -1.38
N VAL A 92 -17.75 6.67 -2.16
CA VAL A 92 -17.70 5.47 -3.02
C VAL A 92 -16.66 5.68 -4.11
N PHE A 93 -16.67 6.84 -4.77
CA PHE A 93 -15.72 7.15 -5.83
C PHE A 93 -14.29 7.07 -5.31
N LEU A 94 -13.99 7.73 -4.19
CA LEU A 94 -12.66 7.73 -3.55
C LEU A 94 -12.20 6.32 -3.15
N SER A 95 -13.11 5.52 -2.58
CA SER A 95 -12.82 4.16 -2.15
C SER A 95 -12.53 3.24 -3.35
N VAL A 96 -13.33 3.33 -4.41
CA VAL A 96 -13.18 2.54 -5.64
C VAL A 96 -11.94 2.98 -6.42
N SER A 97 -11.75 4.28 -6.62
CA SER A 97 -10.57 4.82 -7.32
C SER A 97 -9.28 4.48 -6.58
N GLY A 98 -9.30 4.59 -5.24
CA GLY A 98 -8.18 4.18 -4.39
C GLY A 98 -7.86 2.69 -4.54
N ALA A 99 -8.87 1.82 -4.52
CA ALA A 99 -8.68 0.39 -4.70
C ALA A 99 -8.12 0.04 -6.08
N ILE A 100 -8.64 0.64 -7.15
CA ILE A 100 -8.12 0.48 -8.52
C ILE A 100 -6.66 0.93 -8.61
N SER A 101 -6.32 2.06 -7.98
CA SER A 101 -4.95 2.57 -7.94
C SER A 101 -4.00 1.58 -7.26
N THR A 102 -4.41 1.02 -6.13
CA THR A 102 -3.66 -0.04 -5.44
C THR A 102 -3.45 -1.25 -6.34
N ILE A 103 -4.49 -1.73 -7.03
CA ILE A 103 -4.41 -2.86 -7.96
C ILE A 103 -3.38 -2.57 -9.06
N ILE A 104 -3.48 -1.42 -9.73
CA ILE A 104 -2.58 -1.05 -10.84
C ILE A 104 -1.13 -1.04 -10.37
N VAL A 105 -0.85 -0.38 -9.24
CA VAL A 105 0.52 -0.28 -8.69
C VAL A 105 1.03 -1.67 -8.29
N PHE A 106 0.20 -2.49 -7.63
CA PHE A 106 0.60 -3.83 -7.20
C PHE A 106 0.84 -4.74 -8.40
N CYS A 107 -0.01 -4.70 -9.43
CA CYS A 107 0.20 -5.43 -10.68
C CYS A 107 1.51 -5.03 -11.35
N PHE A 108 1.77 -3.73 -11.50
CA PHE A 108 2.99 -3.23 -12.14
C PHE A 108 4.26 -3.73 -11.42
N TYR A 109 4.31 -3.61 -10.10
CA TYR A 109 5.44 -4.06 -9.30
C TYR A 109 5.56 -5.59 -9.22
N SER A 110 4.43 -6.31 -9.22
CA SER A 110 4.39 -7.77 -9.33
C SER A 110 4.98 -8.24 -10.66
N LEU A 111 4.66 -7.59 -11.79
CA LEU A 111 5.22 -7.90 -13.10
C LEU A 111 6.72 -7.61 -13.19
N LEU A 112 7.22 -6.59 -12.49
CA LEU A 112 8.65 -6.30 -12.36
C LEU A 112 9.40 -7.29 -11.44
N GLY A 113 8.74 -8.33 -10.94
CA GLY A 113 9.33 -9.33 -10.06
C GLY A 113 9.69 -8.81 -8.66
N ARG A 114 9.19 -7.63 -8.28
CA ARG A 114 9.42 -7.00 -6.97
C ARG A 114 8.10 -6.51 -6.38
N PRO A 115 7.25 -7.42 -5.88
CA PRO A 115 5.99 -7.06 -5.25
C PRO A 115 6.13 -5.94 -4.22
N VAL A 116 5.15 -5.02 -4.22
CA VAL A 116 5.12 -3.86 -3.30
C VAL A 116 5.28 -4.32 -1.86
N VAL A 117 4.49 -5.32 -1.45
CA VAL A 117 4.47 -5.81 -0.06
C VAL A 117 5.84 -6.36 0.35
N GLN A 118 6.54 -7.04 -0.55
CA GLN A 118 7.91 -7.50 -0.30
C GLN A 118 8.84 -6.32 -0.05
N THR A 119 8.82 -5.30 -0.92
CA THR A 119 9.71 -4.14 -0.80
C THR A 119 9.48 -3.39 0.51
N LEU A 120 8.22 -3.21 0.91
CA LEU A 120 7.85 -2.57 2.17
C LEU A 120 8.27 -3.44 3.38
N ALA A 121 8.03 -4.76 3.32
CA ALA A 121 8.42 -5.68 4.38
C ALA A 121 9.94 -5.72 4.58
N GLU A 122 10.72 -5.73 3.50
CA GLU A 122 12.18 -5.70 3.54
C GLU A 122 12.75 -4.38 4.08
N GLN A 123 12.06 -3.26 3.84
CA GLN A 123 12.40 -1.97 4.44
C GLN A 123 12.05 -1.93 5.93
N ALA A 124 10.88 -2.44 6.31
CA ALA A 124 10.43 -2.47 7.70
C ALA A 124 11.25 -3.44 8.56
N MET A 125 11.68 -4.56 7.97
CA MET A 125 12.41 -5.61 8.65
C MET A 125 13.62 -6.05 7.82
N PRO A 126 14.77 -5.35 7.93
CA PRO A 126 15.99 -5.69 7.19
C PRO A 126 16.50 -7.13 7.42
N ARG A 127 16.14 -7.73 8.56
CA ARG A 127 16.45 -9.14 8.89
C ARG A 127 15.82 -10.15 7.90
N LEU A 128 14.82 -9.77 7.12
CA LEU A 128 14.30 -10.60 6.03
C LEU A 128 15.36 -10.88 4.96
N LYS A 129 16.35 -10.01 4.80
CA LYS A 129 17.44 -10.21 3.82
C LYS A 129 18.50 -11.21 4.29
N THR A 130 18.48 -11.57 5.58
CA THR A 130 19.47 -12.48 6.19
C THR A 130 18.91 -13.87 6.46
N ILE A 131 17.66 -14.15 6.09
CA ILE A 131 17.08 -15.49 6.25
C ILE A 131 17.60 -16.41 5.14
N ALA A 132 17.78 -17.70 5.44
CA ALA A 132 18.30 -18.69 4.49
C ALA A 132 17.48 -18.82 3.18
N VAL A 133 16.20 -18.46 3.23
CA VAL A 133 15.29 -18.53 2.07
C VAL A 133 15.45 -17.31 1.16
N TYR A 134 16.08 -16.22 1.61
CA TYR A 134 16.24 -15.00 0.82
C TYR A 134 17.04 -15.24 -0.46
N GLY A 135 16.61 -14.65 -1.57
CA GLY A 135 17.23 -14.85 -2.90
C GLY A 135 16.85 -16.16 -3.61
N THR A 136 16.10 -17.05 -2.95
CA THR A 136 15.59 -18.28 -3.59
C THR A 136 14.32 -18.01 -4.41
N PRO A 137 14.00 -18.85 -5.41
CA PRO A 137 12.72 -18.76 -6.14
C PRO A 137 11.51 -18.96 -5.22
N LEU A 138 11.67 -19.70 -4.11
CA LEU A 138 10.63 -19.88 -3.09
C LEU A 138 10.26 -18.56 -2.42
N TYR A 139 11.26 -17.75 -2.06
CA TYR A 139 11.04 -16.43 -1.45
C TYR A 139 10.26 -15.51 -2.40
N ALA A 140 10.68 -15.42 -3.66
CA ALA A 140 9.99 -14.62 -4.66
C ALA A 140 8.54 -15.09 -4.89
N ARG A 141 8.32 -16.41 -5.00
CA ARG A 141 6.97 -16.98 -5.18
C ARG A 141 6.04 -16.64 -4.03
N VAL A 142 6.48 -16.79 -2.79
CA VAL A 142 5.66 -16.50 -1.61
C VAL A 142 5.23 -15.03 -1.57
N TRP A 143 6.12 -14.11 -1.93
CA TRP A 143 5.78 -12.69 -2.01
C TRP A 143 4.84 -12.35 -3.17
N GLN A 144 4.95 -13.07 -4.29
CA GLN A 144 3.99 -12.95 -5.39
C GLN A 144 2.59 -13.43 -4.98
N GLU A 145 2.49 -14.55 -4.25
CA GLU A 145 1.21 -15.03 -3.70
C GLU A 145 0.55 -13.96 -2.80
N VAL A 146 1.34 -13.34 -1.92
CA VAL A 146 0.84 -12.24 -1.07
C VAL A 146 0.37 -11.08 -1.94
N SER A 147 1.15 -10.66 -2.94
CA SER A 147 0.77 -9.59 -3.86
C SER A 147 -0.54 -9.87 -4.60
N MET A 148 -0.72 -11.10 -5.08
CA MET A 148 -1.95 -11.52 -5.75
C MET A 148 -3.14 -11.50 -4.81
N ALA A 149 -2.98 -11.92 -3.54
CA ALA A 149 -4.04 -11.82 -2.55
C ALA A 149 -4.47 -10.36 -2.32
N TRP A 150 -3.52 -9.43 -2.24
CA TRP A 150 -3.82 -7.99 -2.17
C TRP A 150 -4.59 -7.51 -3.41
N ILE A 151 -4.13 -7.84 -4.61
CA ILE A 151 -4.81 -7.46 -5.86
C ILE A 151 -6.25 -7.98 -5.87
N LEU A 152 -6.45 -9.26 -5.55
CA LEU A 152 -7.75 -9.92 -5.59
C LEU A 152 -8.72 -9.33 -4.56
N VAL A 153 -8.27 -9.11 -3.33
CA VAL A 153 -9.10 -8.53 -2.26
C VAL A 153 -9.52 -7.09 -2.60
N PHE A 154 -8.60 -6.26 -3.11
CA PHE A 154 -8.94 -4.90 -3.51
C PHE A 154 -9.80 -4.86 -4.77
N LEU A 155 -9.67 -5.83 -5.68
CA LEU A 155 -10.56 -5.97 -6.83
C LEU A 155 -11.98 -6.32 -6.40
N LEU A 156 -12.13 -7.30 -5.50
CA LEU A 156 -13.43 -7.67 -4.92
C LEU A 156 -14.06 -6.50 -4.16
N LYS A 157 -13.26 -5.72 -3.43
CA LYS A 157 -13.72 -4.47 -2.79
C LYS A 157 -14.27 -3.49 -3.82
N ALA A 158 -13.51 -3.20 -4.89
CA ALA A 158 -13.92 -2.23 -5.90
C ALA A 158 -15.22 -2.65 -6.59
N ILE A 159 -15.30 -3.91 -7.02
CA ILE A 159 -16.51 -4.47 -7.65
C ILE A 159 -17.68 -4.47 -6.68
N GLY A 160 -17.48 -4.92 -5.44
CA GLY A 160 -18.53 -5.00 -4.42
C GLY A 160 -19.09 -3.63 -4.07
N LEU A 161 -18.24 -2.63 -3.83
CA LEU A 161 -18.70 -1.27 -3.52
C LEU A 161 -19.41 -0.62 -4.71
N TYR A 162 -18.92 -0.83 -5.94
CA TYR A 162 -19.57 -0.35 -7.15
C TYR A 162 -20.95 -0.99 -7.37
N ALA A 163 -21.05 -2.32 -7.25
CA ALA A 163 -22.31 -3.03 -7.44
C ALA A 163 -23.36 -2.72 -6.36
N LEU A 164 -22.91 -2.36 -5.15
CA LEU A 164 -23.78 -2.02 -4.03
C LEU A 164 -24.10 -0.53 -3.92
N SER A 165 -23.35 0.36 -4.58
CA SER A 165 -23.56 1.81 -4.47
C SER A 165 -24.91 2.27 -5.04
N ASP A 166 -25.41 1.55 -6.04
CA ASP A 166 -26.67 1.88 -6.72
C ASP A 166 -27.90 1.19 -6.08
N LYS A 167 -27.67 0.26 -5.14
CA LYS A 167 -28.76 -0.41 -4.42
C LYS A 167 -29.19 0.45 -3.23
N GLY A 168 -30.20 1.29 -3.43
CA GLY A 168 -30.83 2.06 -2.36
C GLY A 168 -31.30 1.16 -1.22
N GLY A 169 -30.82 1.42 0.00
CA GLY A 169 -31.21 0.68 1.22
C GLY A 169 -30.06 0.09 2.03
N LEU A 170 -28.83 0.07 1.52
CA LEU A 170 -27.65 -0.38 2.26
C LEU A 170 -26.85 0.81 2.83
N PRO A 171 -26.36 0.73 4.08
CA PRO A 171 -25.48 1.74 4.66
C PRO A 171 -24.07 1.63 4.04
N ILE A 172 -23.92 2.17 2.83
CA ILE A 172 -22.70 2.10 2.02
C ILE A 172 -21.48 2.68 2.75
N ASN A 173 -21.67 3.71 3.58
CA ASN A 173 -20.60 4.30 4.37
C ASN A 173 -20.04 3.34 5.43
N SER A 174 -20.90 2.51 6.05
CA SER A 174 -20.47 1.46 6.98
C SER A 174 -19.69 0.36 6.25
N LEU A 175 -20.11 0.00 5.03
CA LEU A 175 -19.38 -0.95 4.19
C LEU A 175 -18.02 -0.39 3.76
N ILE A 176 -17.95 0.89 3.35
CA ILE A 176 -16.68 1.57 3.03
C ILE A 176 -15.75 1.55 4.24
N PHE A 177 -16.25 1.86 5.44
CA PHE A 177 -15.46 1.81 6.66
C PHE A 177 -14.90 0.41 6.93
N LEU A 178 -15.75 -0.62 6.89
CA LEU A 178 -15.38 -2.01 7.13
C LEU A 178 -14.35 -2.53 6.10
N CYS A 179 -14.57 -2.19 4.83
CA CYS A 179 -13.70 -2.57 3.70
C CYS A 179 -12.46 -1.65 3.55
N SER A 180 -12.23 -0.71 4.46
CA SER A 180 -11.05 0.17 4.42
C SER A 180 -10.04 -0.21 5.49
N SER A 181 -10.10 0.37 6.68
CA SER A 181 -9.07 0.18 7.71
C SER A 181 -9.02 -1.26 8.25
N PRO A 182 -10.14 -1.91 8.60
CA PRO A 182 -10.12 -3.29 9.09
C PRO A 182 -9.61 -4.28 8.04
N LEU A 183 -10.07 -4.16 6.80
CA LEU A 183 -9.62 -5.00 5.70
C LEU A 183 -8.11 -4.83 5.45
N THR A 184 -7.62 -3.59 5.44
CA THR A 184 -6.19 -3.33 5.24
C THR A 184 -5.35 -3.91 6.38
N LEU A 185 -5.81 -3.80 7.63
CA LEU A 185 -5.15 -4.43 8.78
C LEU A 185 -5.09 -5.95 8.66
N LEU A 186 -6.19 -6.60 8.25
CA LEU A 186 -6.21 -8.03 8.00
C LEU A 186 -5.21 -8.43 6.91
N MET A 187 -5.12 -7.65 5.84
CA MET A 187 -4.16 -7.89 4.77
C MET A 187 -2.72 -7.70 5.22
N ILE A 188 -2.44 -6.75 6.11
CA ILE A 188 -1.12 -6.59 6.73
C ILE A 188 -0.80 -7.82 7.59
N LEU A 189 -1.72 -8.28 8.44
CA LEU A 189 -1.53 -9.49 9.25
C LEU A 189 -1.29 -10.73 8.38
N PHE A 190 -2.07 -10.89 7.31
CA PHE A 190 -1.88 -11.94 6.32
C PHE A 190 -0.47 -11.89 5.70
N SER A 191 0.03 -10.69 5.40
CA SER A 191 1.37 -10.48 4.81
C SER A 191 2.52 -10.88 5.75
N PHE A 192 2.28 -10.94 7.07
CA PHE A 192 3.24 -11.49 8.03
C PHE A 192 3.06 -13.00 8.24
N TYR A 193 1.81 -13.45 8.33
CA TYR A 193 1.49 -14.83 8.64
C TYR A 193 1.82 -15.78 7.48
N TRP A 194 1.40 -15.45 6.26
CA TRP A 194 1.51 -16.34 5.10
C TRP A 194 2.96 -16.71 4.76
N PRO A 195 3.92 -15.76 4.69
CA PRO A 195 5.31 -16.13 4.41
C PRO A 195 5.92 -17.01 5.50
N ARG A 196 5.61 -16.71 6.77
CA ARG A 196 6.10 -17.50 7.91
C ARG A 196 5.59 -18.94 7.87
N TYR A 197 4.33 -19.14 7.50
CA TYR A 197 3.75 -20.47 7.33
C TYR A 197 4.43 -21.25 6.19
N ARG A 198 4.53 -20.64 5.01
CA ARG A 198 5.14 -21.26 3.81
C ARG A 198 6.61 -21.61 4.01
N TRP A 199 7.37 -20.76 4.69
CA TRP A 199 8.79 -21.02 4.96
C TRP A 199 9.02 -22.06 6.06
N LYS A 200 8.09 -22.23 7.02
CA LYS A 200 8.17 -23.29 8.05
C LYS A 200 7.85 -24.66 7.47
N SER A 201 6.85 -24.76 6.60
CA SER A 201 6.41 -26.00 5.97
C SER A 201 7.52 -26.75 5.20
N LYS A 202 8.59 -26.05 4.79
CA LYS A 202 9.70 -26.66 4.06
C LYS A 202 10.90 -27.04 4.93
N ARG A 203 11.03 -26.50 6.14
CA ARG A 203 12.05 -26.98 7.10
C ARG A 203 11.79 -28.41 7.57
N SER A 204 10.57 -28.91 7.42
CA SER A 204 10.18 -30.28 7.77
C SER A 204 10.31 -31.27 6.60
N THR A 205 10.73 -30.82 5.42
CA THR A 205 10.82 -31.66 4.21
C THR A 205 12.23 -31.86 3.67
N ASP A 206 13.25 -31.29 4.32
CA ASP A 206 14.65 -31.66 4.12
C ASP A 206 15.09 -32.60 5.27
N PRO A 207 15.05 -33.93 5.10
CA PRO A 207 15.96 -34.78 5.84
C PRO A 207 17.34 -34.62 5.20
N THR A 208 18.29 -34.11 5.99
CA THR A 208 19.76 -34.27 5.87
C THR A 208 20.37 -34.44 4.47
#